data_AF-A0AAU7C6R1-F1
#
_entry.id   AF-A0AAU7C6R1-F1
#
_cell.length_a   1.000
_cell.length_b   1.000
_cell.length_c   1.000
_cell.angle_alpha   90.00
_cell.angle_beta   90.00
_cell.angle_gamma   90.00
#
_symmetry.space_group_name_H-M   'P 1'
#
loop_
_entity.id
_entity.type
_entity.pdbx_description
1 polymer ?
#
loop_
_entity_poly.entity_id
_entity_poly.type
_entity_poly.pdbx_seq_one_letter_code
_entity_poly.pdbx_strand_id
1 'polypeptide(L)'
;MSLKRRIGNTTLGLMIAIVSIALLLAVLKHGIQHWGRGELLTLTLGTLLLASIPMAIYGPSLRRAFWDGFATFGWAYLVVTLGPCPWNGQSEAPPSPATRFFDSLSPWIDPNGDVGVRDEDPWGQSSRLAEHRLRYQQSCHAIASLLFGLLGGVLFRILATLREQRQRLVVADG
;
A
#
# COMPACT_ATOMS: atom_id res chain seq x y z
N MET A 1 -25.76 -23.80 -20.80
CA MET A 1 -25.18 -23.72 -19.45
C MET A 1 -24.75 -22.27 -19.20
N SER A 2 -25.30 -21.64 -18.16
CA SER A 2 -25.51 -20.19 -18.02
C SER A 2 -24.23 -19.34 -17.86
N LEU A 3 -23.97 -18.44 -18.81
CA LEU A 3 -22.94 -17.37 -18.74
C LEU A 3 -23.27 -16.27 -17.71
N LYS A 4 -24.50 -16.25 -17.16
CA LYS A 4 -25.01 -15.14 -16.32
C LYS A 4 -24.49 -15.08 -14.88
N ARG A 5 -23.80 -16.11 -14.37
CA ARG A 5 -23.29 -16.11 -12.98
C ARG A 5 -21.94 -15.41 -12.77
N ARG A 6 -21.27 -14.92 -13.81
CA ARG A 6 -19.94 -14.29 -13.66
C ARG A 6 -19.96 -12.79 -13.30
N ILE A 7 -21.09 -12.11 -13.44
CA ILE A 7 -21.17 -10.63 -13.27
C ILE A 7 -21.64 -10.22 -11.86
N GLY A 8 -22.30 -11.10 -11.09
CA GLY A 8 -22.85 -10.77 -9.76
C GLY A 8 -21.82 -10.42 -8.66
N ASN A 9 -20.52 -10.54 -8.92
CA ASN A 9 -19.47 -10.29 -7.94
C ASN A 9 -18.74 -8.95 -8.14
N THR A 10 -19.03 -8.20 -9.20
CA THR A 10 -18.32 -6.94 -9.48
C THR A 10 -18.75 -5.80 -8.56
N THR A 11 -20.05 -5.68 -8.26
CA THR A 11 -20.58 -4.67 -7.32
C THR A 11 -20.09 -4.88 -5.90
N LEU A 12 -20.11 -6.12 -5.41
CA LEU A 12 -19.60 -6.45 -4.07
C LEU A 12 -18.09 -6.17 -3.97
N GLY A 13 -17.32 -6.50 -5.01
CA GLY A 13 -15.90 -6.15 -5.09
C GLY A 13 -15.66 -4.64 -5.09
N LEU A 14 -16.50 -3.87 -5.81
CA LEU A 14 -16.41 -2.41 -5.86
C LEU A 14 -16.76 -1.77 -4.51
N MET A 15 -17.78 -2.28 -3.81
CA MET A 15 -18.14 -1.79 -2.47
C MET A 15 -17.03 -2.05 -1.45
N ILE A 16 -16.43 -3.24 -1.48
CA ILE A 16 -15.27 -3.54 -0.62
C ILE A 16 -14.12 -2.59 -0.94
N ALA A 17 -13.80 -2.37 -2.22
CA ALA A 17 -12.73 -1.45 -2.62
C ALA A 17 -12.99 -0.02 -2.14
N ILE A 18 -14.22 0.50 -2.31
CA ILE A 18 -14.60 1.84 -1.85
C ILE A 18 -14.49 1.95 -0.34
N VAL A 19 -14.99 0.96 0.41
CA VAL A 19 -14.89 0.95 1.89
C VAL A 19 -13.43 0.88 2.32
N SER A 20 -12.61 0.05 1.67
CA SER A 20 -11.17 -0.01 1.94
C SER A 20 -10.48 1.34 1.68
N ILE A 21 -10.77 2.01 0.57
CA ILE A 21 -10.22 3.34 0.24
C ILE A 21 -10.68 4.38 1.26
N ALA A 22 -11.97 4.39 1.60
CA ALA A 22 -12.54 5.32 2.59
C ALA A 22 -11.91 5.10 3.97
N LEU A 23 -11.71 3.84 4.37
CA LEU A 23 -11.04 3.50 5.62
C LEU A 23 -9.57 3.94 5.59
N LEU A 24 -8.88 3.76 4.46
CA LEU A 24 -7.50 4.22 4.26
C LEU A 24 -7.39 5.75 4.43
N LEU A 25 -8.31 6.50 3.81
CA LEU A 25 -8.39 7.96 3.91
C LEU A 25 -8.77 8.42 5.32
N ALA A 26 -9.68 7.71 5.98
CA ALA A 26 -10.07 8.00 7.36
C ALA A 26 -8.90 7.78 8.32
N VAL A 27 -8.15 6.70 8.15
CA VAL A 27 -6.92 6.43 8.91
C VAL A 27 -5.84 7.46 8.61
N LEU A 28 -5.68 7.89 7.35
CA LEU A 28 -4.74 8.97 7.01
C LEU A 28 -5.14 10.28 7.70
N LYS A 29 -6.43 10.62 7.73
CA LYS A 29 -6.94 11.85 8.35
C LYS A 29 -6.84 11.84 9.88
N HIS A 30 -7.13 10.70 10.52
CA HIS A 30 -7.25 10.60 11.98
C HIS A 30 -5.99 10.04 12.66
N GLY A 31 -5.23 9.19 11.96
CA GLY A 31 -3.99 8.61 12.44
C GLY A 31 -2.88 9.64 12.67
N ILE A 32 -2.90 10.76 11.96
CA ILE A 32 -1.95 11.88 12.13
C ILE A 32 -2.03 12.48 13.54
N GLN A 33 -3.20 12.44 14.21
CA GLN A 33 -3.38 13.09 15.52
C GLN A 33 -3.29 12.13 16.72
N HIS A 34 -3.56 10.82 16.56
CA HIS A 34 -3.76 9.93 17.72
C HIS A 34 -2.91 8.65 17.73
N TRP A 35 -2.30 8.26 16.61
CA TRP A 35 -1.63 6.95 16.52
C TRP A 35 -0.12 7.11 16.67
N GLY A 36 0.48 6.27 17.50
CA GLY A 36 1.92 6.29 17.75
C GLY A 36 2.73 5.88 16.50
N ARG A 37 3.98 6.37 16.40
CA ARG A 37 4.95 6.13 15.29
C ARG A 37 4.98 4.69 14.78
N GLY A 38 4.80 3.70 15.66
CA GLY A 38 4.94 2.28 15.33
C GLY A 38 3.64 1.59 14.92
N GLU A 39 2.46 2.10 15.28
CA GLU A 39 1.22 1.30 15.26
C GLU A 39 0.70 1.04 13.85
N LEU A 40 0.78 2.04 12.96
CA LEU A 40 0.39 1.87 11.55
C LEU A 40 1.35 0.97 10.79
N LEU A 41 2.65 1.07 11.10
CA LEU A 41 3.66 0.22 10.51
C LEU A 41 3.48 -1.24 10.98
N THR A 42 3.25 -1.46 12.28
CA THR A 42 2.99 -2.80 12.80
C THR A 42 1.67 -3.37 12.30
N LEU A 43 0.64 -2.55 12.08
CA LEU A 43 -0.59 -2.98 11.40
C LEU A 43 -0.36 -3.38 9.95
N THR A 44 0.46 -2.61 9.23
CA THR A 44 0.79 -2.90 7.83
C THR A 44 1.63 -4.18 7.74
N LEU A 45 2.66 -4.31 8.57
CA LEU A 45 3.45 -5.54 8.69
C LEU A 45 2.58 -6.72 9.13
N GLY A 46 1.72 -6.51 10.12
CA GLY A 46 0.80 -7.51 10.65
C GLY A 46 -0.19 -7.98 9.59
N THR A 47 -0.75 -7.08 8.80
CA THR A 47 -1.66 -7.43 7.70
C THR A 47 -0.92 -8.13 6.56
N LEU A 48 0.29 -7.71 6.19
CA LEU A 48 1.09 -8.43 5.20
C LEU A 48 1.48 -9.84 5.70
N LEU A 49 1.89 -9.97 6.96
CA LEU A 49 2.23 -11.25 7.60
C LEU A 49 1.01 -12.17 7.67
N LEU A 50 -0.11 -11.68 8.21
CA LEU A 50 -1.37 -12.45 8.26
C LEU A 50 -1.89 -12.79 6.86
N ALA A 51 -1.69 -11.94 5.86
CA ALA A 51 -2.07 -12.25 4.48
C ALA A 51 -1.18 -13.35 3.88
N SER A 52 0.11 -13.38 4.24
CA SER A 52 1.09 -14.32 3.67
C SER A 52 1.03 -15.73 4.26
N ILE A 53 0.81 -15.89 5.58
CA ILE A 53 0.99 -17.19 6.26
C ILE A 53 -0.13 -18.21 5.98
N PRO A 54 -1.43 -17.89 6.15
CA PRO A 54 -2.51 -18.88 6.04
C PRO A 54 -2.84 -19.22 4.58
N MET A 55 -2.62 -18.28 3.66
CA MET A 55 -3.13 -18.36 2.29
C MET A 55 -2.14 -18.96 1.29
N ALA A 56 -0.84 -18.94 1.60
CA ALA A 56 0.16 -19.73 0.88
C ALA A 56 -0.10 -21.25 1.02
N ILE A 57 -0.74 -21.67 2.12
CA ILE A 57 -0.89 -23.08 2.49
C ILE A 57 -2.28 -23.64 2.11
N TYR A 58 -3.37 -22.88 2.25
CA TYR A 58 -4.73 -23.46 2.19
C TYR A 58 -5.71 -22.85 1.15
N GLY A 59 -5.25 -22.00 0.22
CA GLY A 59 -6.13 -21.28 -0.72
C GLY A 59 -6.41 -21.98 -2.07
N PRO A 60 -7.62 -21.85 -2.66
CA PRO A 60 -7.89 -22.21 -4.06
C PRO A 60 -6.92 -21.48 -5.03
N SER A 61 -6.54 -22.12 -6.15
CA SER A 61 -5.51 -21.65 -7.11
C SER A 61 -5.60 -20.15 -7.44
N LEU A 62 -6.79 -19.67 -7.80
CA LEU A 62 -7.04 -18.29 -8.19
C LEU A 62 -6.96 -17.30 -7.02
N ARG A 63 -7.39 -17.73 -5.83
CA ARG A 63 -7.33 -16.89 -4.63
C ARG A 63 -5.90 -16.79 -4.14
N ARG A 64 -5.14 -17.89 -4.20
CA ARG A 64 -3.72 -17.95 -3.88
C ARG A 64 -2.91 -17.00 -4.75
N ALA A 65 -3.14 -16.99 -6.07
CA ALA A 65 -2.44 -16.08 -6.98
C ALA A 65 -2.60 -14.60 -6.59
N PHE A 66 -3.81 -14.18 -6.17
CA PHE A 66 -4.01 -12.81 -5.69
C PHE A 66 -3.17 -12.50 -4.44
N TRP A 67 -3.19 -13.39 -3.45
CA TRP A 67 -2.43 -13.15 -2.21
C TRP A 67 -0.93 -13.25 -2.40
N ASP A 68 -0.46 -14.13 -3.30
CA ASP A 68 0.94 -14.22 -3.69
C ASP A 68 1.40 -12.90 -4.33
N GLY A 69 0.61 -12.34 -5.26
CA GLY A 69 0.90 -11.04 -5.85
C GLY A 69 0.86 -9.90 -4.83
N PHE A 70 -0.12 -9.92 -3.91
CA PHE A 70 -0.24 -8.94 -2.84
C PHE A 70 0.97 -8.92 -1.92
N ALA A 71 1.36 -10.09 -1.42
CA ALA A 71 2.51 -10.22 -0.54
C ALA A 71 3.79 -9.82 -1.29
N THR A 72 4.01 -10.33 -2.51
CA THR A 72 5.24 -10.08 -3.27
C THR A 72 5.45 -8.60 -3.56
N PHE A 73 4.42 -7.91 -4.09
CA PHE A 73 4.54 -6.49 -4.40
C PHE A 73 4.53 -5.60 -3.16
N GLY A 74 3.72 -5.91 -2.14
CA GLY A 74 3.68 -5.15 -0.90
C GLY A 74 5.00 -5.23 -0.13
N TRP A 75 5.60 -6.42 -0.04
CA TRP A 75 6.93 -6.62 0.57
C TRP A 75 8.03 -6.00 -0.26
N ALA A 76 8.02 -6.17 -1.59
CA ALA A 76 9.01 -5.55 -2.46
C ALA A 76 9.02 -4.03 -2.29
N TYR A 77 7.85 -3.39 -2.23
CA TYR A 77 7.74 -1.97 -1.97
C TYR A 77 8.27 -1.59 -0.58
N LEU A 78 7.93 -2.35 0.46
CA LEU A 78 8.45 -2.10 1.82
C LEU A 78 9.98 -2.22 1.87
N VAL A 79 10.57 -3.21 1.21
CA VAL A 79 12.04 -3.35 1.17
C VAL A 79 12.68 -2.20 0.40
N VAL A 80 12.08 -1.76 -0.70
CA VAL A 80 12.60 -0.61 -1.46
C VAL A 80 12.50 0.70 -0.66
N THR A 81 11.49 0.85 0.19
CA THR A 81 11.23 2.11 0.92
C THR A 81 11.80 2.16 2.33
N LEU A 82 11.83 1.04 3.04
CA LEU A 82 12.33 0.92 4.42
C LEU A 82 13.64 0.14 4.51
N GLY A 83 14.00 -0.62 3.49
CA GLY A 83 15.25 -1.36 3.48
C GLY A 83 16.44 -0.41 3.53
N PRO A 84 17.57 -0.87 4.09
CA PRO A 84 18.81 -0.09 4.09
C PRO A 84 19.18 0.21 2.63
N CYS A 85 18.93 1.45 2.20
CA CYS A 85 19.35 1.88 0.88
C CYS A 85 20.88 1.72 0.80
N PRO A 86 21.43 1.10 -0.26
CA PRO A 86 22.87 0.99 -0.45
C PRO A 86 23.56 2.33 -0.76
N TRP A 87 22.83 3.45 -0.68
CA TRP A 87 23.43 4.78 -0.80
C TRP A 87 24.27 5.06 0.44
N ASN A 88 25.57 4.97 0.23
CA ASN A 88 26.65 5.44 1.11
C ASN A 88 26.16 6.65 1.92
N GLY A 89 26.17 6.54 3.26
CA GLY A 89 25.46 7.38 4.23
C GLY A 89 25.79 8.89 4.30
N GLN A 90 26.15 9.50 3.17
CA GLN A 90 26.39 10.93 3.00
C GLN A 90 25.42 11.60 2.02
N SER A 91 24.58 10.83 1.31
CA SER A 91 23.59 11.41 0.40
C SER A 91 22.19 11.17 0.95
N GLU A 92 21.46 12.27 1.18
CA GLU A 92 20.01 12.20 1.40
C GLU A 92 19.40 11.34 0.29
N ALA A 93 18.69 10.27 0.67
CA ALA A 93 18.11 9.36 -0.30
C ALA A 93 17.22 10.19 -1.26
N PRO A 94 17.39 10.07 -2.59
CA PRO A 94 16.59 10.83 -3.53
C PRO A 94 15.10 10.56 -3.23
N PRO A 95 14.27 11.62 -3.16
CA PRO A 95 12.88 11.48 -2.74
C PRO A 95 12.18 10.49 -3.66
N SER A 96 11.62 9.43 -3.07
CA SER A 96 10.95 8.39 -3.82
C SER A 96 9.79 8.98 -4.64
N PRO A 97 9.40 8.36 -5.77
CA PRO A 97 8.27 8.85 -6.57
C PRO A 97 6.99 9.01 -5.74
N ALA A 98 6.78 8.11 -4.77
CA ALA A 98 5.68 8.21 -3.82
C ALA A 98 5.82 9.44 -2.91
N THR A 99 7.01 9.69 -2.37
CA THR A 99 7.28 10.89 -1.55
C THR A 99 6.95 12.17 -2.33
N ARG A 100 7.39 12.28 -3.59
CA ARG A 100 7.07 13.44 -4.44
C ARG A 100 5.56 13.60 -4.68
N PHE A 101 4.87 12.48 -4.92
CA PHE A 101 3.42 12.47 -5.12
C PHE A 101 2.69 12.95 -3.86
N PHE A 102 3.06 12.44 -2.68
CA PHE A 102 2.46 12.85 -1.41
C PHE A 102 2.83 14.28 -1.03
N ASP A 103 4.07 14.71 -1.27
CA ASP A 103 4.50 16.10 -1.06
C ASP A 103 3.67 17.07 -1.94
N SER A 104 3.27 16.64 -3.14
CA SER A 104 2.38 17.43 -4.01
C SER A 104 0.93 17.49 -3.50
N LEU A 105 0.50 16.48 -2.74
CA LEU A 105 -0.83 16.40 -2.12
C LEU A 105 -0.90 17.08 -0.75
N SER A 106 0.24 17.21 -0.07
CA SER A 106 0.35 17.79 1.28
C SER A 106 -0.37 19.15 1.42
N PRO A 107 -0.22 20.12 0.49
CA PRO A 107 -0.88 21.44 0.62
C PRO A 107 -2.40 21.36 0.58
N TRP A 108 -2.95 20.33 -0.07
CA TRP A 108 -4.39 20.11 -0.17
C TRP A 108 -4.96 19.41 1.05
N ILE A 109 -4.15 18.62 1.75
CA ILE A 109 -4.55 17.85 2.93
C ILE A 109 -4.45 18.73 4.18
N ASP A 110 -3.39 19.51 4.31
CA ASP A 110 -3.19 20.45 5.42
C ASP A 110 -2.80 21.85 4.89
N PRO A 111 -3.80 22.65 4.48
CA PRO A 111 -3.54 23.99 3.97
C PRO A 111 -2.95 24.95 5.02
N ASN A 112 -2.98 24.58 6.31
CA ASN A 112 -2.41 25.37 7.39
C ASN A 112 -0.97 24.97 7.74
N GLY A 113 -0.43 23.90 7.13
CA GLY A 113 0.91 23.39 7.43
C GLY A 113 2.05 24.36 7.06
N ASP A 114 1.84 25.24 6.07
CA ASP A 114 2.87 26.17 5.57
C ASP A 114 3.04 27.44 6.42
N VAL A 115 2.20 27.67 7.44
CA VAL A 115 2.11 28.97 8.12
C VAL A 115 3.26 29.23 9.12
N GLY A 116 4.22 28.31 9.31
CA GLY A 116 5.07 28.31 10.51
C GLY A 116 6.59 28.37 10.39
N VAL A 117 7.21 28.24 9.22
CA VAL A 117 8.69 28.25 9.13
C VAL A 117 9.20 29.69 9.00
N ARG A 118 9.20 30.40 10.11
CA ARG A 118 9.86 31.71 10.24
C ARG A 118 11.27 31.45 10.77
N ASP A 119 12.29 32.01 10.13
CA ASP A 119 13.74 31.72 10.30
C ASP A 119 14.32 31.84 11.73
N GLU A 120 13.52 32.24 12.71
CA GLU A 120 13.92 32.32 14.10
C GLU A 120 13.22 31.21 14.86
N ASP A 121 13.94 30.13 15.13
CA ASP A 121 13.42 28.97 15.86
C ASP A 121 14.22 28.75 17.16
N PRO A 122 14.00 29.57 18.21
CA PRO A 122 14.78 29.52 19.45
C PRO A 122 14.43 28.33 20.34
N TRP A 123 13.34 27.60 20.04
CA TRP A 123 12.72 26.66 20.97
C TRP A 123 12.65 25.21 20.45
N GLY A 124 13.40 24.89 19.39
CA GLY A 124 13.47 23.53 18.84
C GLY A 124 12.20 23.09 18.10
N GLN A 125 11.45 24.02 17.52
CA GLN A 125 10.22 23.75 16.77
C GLN A 125 10.50 22.93 15.50
N SER A 126 11.68 23.11 14.91
CA SER A 126 12.24 22.37 13.77
C SER A 126 12.37 20.87 14.06
N SER A 127 12.75 20.49 15.28
CA SER A 127 12.81 19.08 15.69
C SER A 127 11.42 18.43 15.73
N ARG A 128 10.41 19.19 16.16
CA ARG A 128 9.00 18.74 16.18
C ARG A 128 8.44 18.65 14.76
N LEU A 129 8.71 19.65 13.91
CA LEU A 129 8.29 19.64 12.50
C LEU A 129 8.93 18.47 11.74
N ALA A 130 10.23 18.23 11.95
CA ALA A 130 10.93 17.08 11.38
C ALA A 130 10.32 15.75 11.85
N GLU A 131 9.98 15.64 13.14
CA GLU A 131 9.29 14.46 13.66
C GLU A 131 7.89 14.27 13.03
N HIS A 132 7.10 15.34 12.88
CA HIS A 132 5.80 15.29 12.21
C HIS A 132 5.92 14.87 10.74
N ARG A 133 6.90 15.41 10.01
CA ARG A 133 7.15 15.05 8.61
C ARG A 133 7.56 13.59 8.46
N LEU A 134 8.43 13.09 9.34
CA LEU A 134 8.82 11.68 9.37
C LEU A 134 7.62 10.76 9.62
N ARG A 135 6.72 11.11 10.56
CA ARG A 135 5.49 10.35 10.82
C ARG A 135 4.58 10.32 9.60
N TYR A 136 4.36 11.48 8.98
CA TYR A 136 3.57 11.59 7.77
C TYR A 136 4.13 10.73 6.62
N GLN A 137 5.45 10.80 6.39
CA GLN A 137 6.12 10.01 5.37
C GLN A 137 5.99 8.51 5.64
N GLN A 138 6.19 8.06 6.89
CA GLN A 138 6.00 6.65 7.26
C GLN A 138 4.58 6.15 6.97
N SER A 139 3.56 6.93 7.32
CA SER A 139 2.16 6.60 6.99
C SER A 139 1.93 6.53 5.47
N CYS A 140 2.52 7.45 4.71
CA CYS A 140 2.45 7.44 3.25
C CYS A 140 3.10 6.19 2.64
N HIS A 141 4.26 5.77 3.15
CA HIS A 141 4.94 4.55 2.69
C HIS A 141 4.13 3.28 3.04
N ALA A 142 3.53 3.22 4.23
CA ALA A 142 2.64 2.12 4.61
C ALA A 142 1.43 2.01 3.68
N ILE A 143 0.78 3.14 3.40
CA ILE A 143 -0.37 3.22 2.49
C ILE A 143 0.03 2.80 1.07
N ALA A 144 1.15 3.31 0.57
CA ALA A 144 1.65 2.96 -0.75
C ALA A 144 1.98 1.46 -0.85
N SER A 145 2.57 0.86 0.18
CA SER A 145 2.82 -0.59 0.23
C SER A 145 1.54 -1.41 0.04
N LEU A 146 0.46 -1.03 0.73
CA LEU A 146 -0.85 -1.70 0.59
C LEU A 146 -1.42 -1.53 -0.82
N LEU A 147 -1.29 -0.36 -1.43
CA LEU A 147 -1.76 -0.10 -2.80
C LEU A 147 -0.97 -0.91 -3.83
N PHE A 148 0.36 -0.95 -3.71
CA PHE A 148 1.22 -1.77 -4.56
C PHE A 148 0.92 -3.26 -4.40
N GLY A 149 0.70 -3.71 -3.16
CA GLY A 149 0.21 -5.06 -2.90
C GLY A 149 -1.12 -5.33 -3.62
N LEU A 150 -2.12 -4.47 -3.45
CA LEU A 150 -3.42 -4.64 -4.12
C LEU A 150 -3.29 -4.75 -5.64
N LEU A 151 -2.48 -3.88 -6.26
CA LEU A 151 -2.19 -3.94 -7.69
C LEU A 151 -1.52 -5.25 -8.10
N GLY A 152 -0.50 -5.68 -7.35
CA GLY A 152 0.20 -6.95 -7.57
C GLY A 152 -0.73 -8.15 -7.47
N GLY A 153 -1.63 -8.15 -6.49
CA GLY A 153 -2.61 -9.21 -6.32
C GLY A 153 -3.63 -9.26 -7.47
N VAL A 154 -4.16 -8.12 -7.90
CA VAL A 154 -5.06 -8.06 -9.06
C VAL A 154 -4.34 -8.58 -10.31
N LEU A 155 -3.10 -8.16 -10.54
CA LEU A 155 -2.30 -8.58 -11.69
C LEU A 155 -2.08 -10.10 -11.71
N PHE A 156 -1.64 -10.68 -10.59
CA PHE A 156 -1.42 -12.13 -10.51
C PHE A 156 -2.71 -12.92 -10.67
N ARG A 157 -3.82 -12.42 -10.15
CA ARG A 157 -5.12 -13.05 -10.37
C ARG A 157 -5.50 -13.06 -11.85
N ILE A 158 -5.30 -11.96 -12.57
CA ILE A 158 -5.54 -11.89 -14.02
C ILE A 158 -4.65 -12.93 -14.74
N LEU A 159 -3.36 -12.97 -14.43
CA LEU A 159 -2.43 -13.94 -15.04
C LEU A 159 -2.84 -15.39 -14.76
N ALA A 160 -3.28 -15.70 -13.54
CA ALA A 160 -3.78 -17.02 -13.20
C ALA A 160 -5.04 -17.39 -13.99
N THR A 161 -5.98 -16.45 -14.17
CA THR A 161 -7.17 -16.70 -15.00
C THR A 161 -6.82 -16.94 -16.47
N LEU A 162 -5.87 -16.18 -17.02
CA LEU A 162 -5.41 -16.34 -18.40
C LEU A 162 -4.71 -17.70 -18.58
N ARG A 163 -3.94 -18.14 -17.59
CA ARG A 163 -3.28 -19.46 -17.59
C ARG A 163 -4.29 -20.60 -17.62
N GLU A 164 -5.33 -20.54 -16.78
CA GLU A 164 -6.40 -21.56 -16.76
C GLU A 164 -7.18 -21.60 -18.09
N GLN A 165 -7.45 -20.44 -18.70
CA GLN A 165 -8.09 -20.38 -20.01
C GLN A 165 -7.24 -21.03 -21.10
N ARG A 166 -5.94 -20.72 -21.13
CA ARG A 166 -5.00 -21.30 -22.11
C ARG A 166 -4.93 -22.82 -22.00
N GLN A 167 -4.88 -23.36 -20.79
CA GLN A 167 -4.84 -24.81 -20.56
C GLN A 167 -6.10 -25.52 -21.08
N ARG A 168 -7.27 -24.89 -20.95
CA ARG A 168 -8.54 -25.47 -21.47
C ARG A 168 -8.59 -25.52 -22.98
N LEU A 169 -8.02 -24.52 -23.67
CA LEU A 169 -7.97 -24.50 -25.13
C LEU A 169 -7.08 -25.64 -25.66
N VAL A 170 -5.90 -25.82 -25.07
CA VAL A 170 -4.96 -26.89 -25.46
C VAL A 170 -5.56 -28.29 -25.29
N VAL A 171 -6.40 -28.52 -24.27
CA VAL A 171 -7.08 -29.81 -24.05
C VAL A 171 -8.28 -30.01 -24.98
N ALA A 172 -8.86 -28.95 -25.55
CA ALA A 172 -9.98 -29.07 -26.48
C ALA A 172 -9.54 -29.40 -27.92
N ASP A 173 -8.29 -29.08 -28.27
CA ASP A 173 -7.74 -29.25 -29.61
C ASP A 173 -7.00 -30.59 -29.82
N GLY A 174 -6.78 -31.37 -28.76
CA GLY A 174 -6.05 -32.66 -28.77
C GLY A 174 -6.94 -33.84 -28.43
#